data_AF-A0A1Z9AFL5-F1
#
_entry.id   AF-A0A1Z9AFL5-F1
#
_cell.length_a   1.000
_cell.length_b   1.000
_cell.length_c   1.000
_cell.angle_alpha   90.00
_cell.angle_beta   90.00
_cell.angle_gamma   90.00
#
_symmetry.space_group_name_H-M   'P 1'
#
loop_
_entity.id
_entity.type
_entity.pdbx_description
1 polymer ?
#
loop_
_entity_poly.entity_id
_entity_poly.type
_entity_poly.pdbx_seq_one_letter_code
_entity_poly.pdbx_strand_id
1 'polypeptide(L)'
;MDEFADSYAFMKKSYLLALVPVIAIPVLGQLSKDGSQRKAPPKGWTKFEWAQKKDILLKYFAPTTEELAAIDKALPTKLSVEPKNPRRILLFYKCDYPHSSIATGIAAFEKMGQATKAFAVDSTDDPEKFSAQNLAQYDAILLNNSVGYEAFLNETQRQALLDFVKSGKGLIGIHAAADACKEWKPGADLMGGVFECHPWTSKGTWALKVESPLHPLNTAFDETGDFINDEIYHYRNGSFSTDRSRVLLSLDMEQPRNFLGSGLQQKNAGVIAKENDYPVAWLHQHGKGRVFYSNLGHNHSTYWNPKVLQHYLDGIQYALGDLEADATPSGKLSLITIAPAPAKRIVFLAGRPSHKSGDHEFRAGCLLLAKALNTQSDLPVKAEVISGWPKDDTVLDDAAALVIYCDSDSVHREQYKRLMELHEEGSGIFFMHYGVHPKKPEDGKNYYLPTVGGFMESGFSVNPKWAADLNATSDHPVRRGCEDPVPVYDEWYYSLRFAKNVIPLVTAIPTKDNMVAGSNLWNENATMNYGKPQNLVWGFENFDGTRGGGFTGGHYHRNWVIDGYRKMILNTIVWIAGMDVPEGGVKSEKITEEQINANLDQKENMTRIKLPLKTAKDYRLAELRSRAEREK
;
A
#
# COMPACT_ATOMS: atom_id res chain seq x y z
N MET A 1 -20.67 -5.83 45.20
CA MET A 1 -20.62 -7.22 44.71
C MET A 1 -21.86 -7.41 43.88
N ASP A 2 -21.68 -7.93 42.66
CA ASP A 2 -22.69 -8.17 41.63
C ASP A 2 -23.26 -6.93 40.93
N GLU A 3 -22.48 -6.37 40.00
CA GLU A 3 -23.00 -5.68 38.80
C GLU A 3 -21.91 -5.48 37.71
N PHE A 4 -20.99 -6.45 37.57
CA PHE A 4 -19.90 -6.40 36.57
C PHE A 4 -19.67 -7.74 35.85
N ALA A 5 -20.71 -8.56 35.70
CA ALA A 5 -20.63 -9.87 35.04
C ALA A 5 -21.38 -9.95 33.68
N ASP A 6 -22.26 -9.00 33.34
CA ASP A 6 -23.14 -9.13 32.16
C ASP A 6 -22.68 -8.42 30.89
N SER A 7 -21.62 -7.61 30.93
CA SER A 7 -21.09 -6.93 29.71
C SER A 7 -20.11 -7.78 28.90
N TYR A 8 -19.69 -8.96 29.39
CA TYR A 8 -18.83 -9.88 28.65
C TYR A 8 -19.60 -10.90 27.79
N ALA A 9 -20.92 -11.02 27.99
CA ALA A 9 -21.78 -11.97 27.26
C ALA A 9 -22.44 -11.37 26.00
N PHE A 10 -22.48 -10.04 25.85
CA PHE A 10 -23.19 -9.39 24.74
C PHE A 10 -22.34 -9.16 23.48
N MET A 11 -20.99 -9.13 23.59
CA MET A 11 -20.10 -8.97 22.44
C MET A 11 -19.76 -10.26 21.68
N LYS A 12 -20.21 -11.44 22.15
CA LYS A 12 -19.98 -12.71 21.44
C LYS A 12 -21.08 -13.10 20.43
N LYS A 13 -22.13 -12.29 20.26
CA LYS A 13 -23.34 -12.72 19.51
C LYS A 13 -23.61 -12.03 18.17
N SER A 14 -22.71 -11.17 17.67
CA SER A 14 -22.91 -10.46 16.39
C SER A 14 -21.88 -10.79 15.29
N TYR A 15 -20.97 -11.74 15.54
CA TYR A 15 -20.18 -12.38 14.48
C TYR A 15 -20.53 -13.87 14.40
N LEU A 16 -21.81 -14.19 14.18
CA LEU A 16 -22.12 -15.40 13.43
C LEU A 16 -21.83 -15.10 11.96
N LEU A 17 -20.55 -15.21 11.60
CA LEU A 17 -20.20 -15.81 10.32
C LEU A 17 -21.09 -17.04 10.17
N ALA A 18 -21.82 -17.13 9.06
CA ALA A 18 -22.46 -18.37 8.68
C ALA A 18 -21.38 -19.47 8.70
N LEU A 19 -21.40 -20.28 9.76
CA LEU A 19 -20.63 -21.50 9.91
C LEU A 19 -21.08 -22.46 8.81
N VAL A 20 -20.50 -22.31 7.62
CA VAL A 20 -20.20 -23.49 6.82
C VAL A 20 -19.24 -24.29 7.69
N PRO A 21 -19.53 -25.57 8.01
CA PRO A 21 -18.61 -26.35 8.81
C PRO A 21 -17.24 -26.30 8.14
N VAL A 22 -16.26 -25.74 8.84
CA VAL A 22 -14.86 -25.72 8.46
C VAL A 22 -14.38 -27.17 8.56
N ILE A 23 -14.75 -27.98 7.57
CA ILE A 23 -13.83 -29.01 7.11
C ILE A 23 -12.66 -28.18 6.60
N ALA A 24 -11.59 -28.11 7.40
CA ALA A 24 -10.44 -27.27 7.08
C ALA A 24 -10.02 -27.55 5.63
N ILE A 25 -9.81 -26.51 4.82
CA ILE A 25 -9.40 -26.60 3.40
C ILE A 25 -8.29 -27.66 3.16
N PRO A 26 -7.29 -27.86 4.05
CA PRO A 26 -6.31 -28.94 3.92
C PRO A 26 -6.89 -30.37 3.98
N VAL A 27 -8.02 -30.57 4.66
CA VAL A 27 -8.72 -31.86 4.79
C VAL A 27 -9.39 -32.25 3.46
N LEU A 28 -9.94 -31.29 2.71
CA LEU A 28 -10.58 -31.57 1.42
C LEU A 28 -9.58 -32.13 0.40
N GLY A 29 -8.39 -31.53 0.29
CA GLY A 29 -7.32 -32.00 -0.61
C GLY A 29 -6.75 -33.38 -0.27
N GLN A 30 -7.16 -33.97 0.86
CA GLN A 30 -6.81 -35.32 1.26
C GLN A 30 -7.91 -36.33 0.93
N LEU A 31 -8.96 -35.99 0.17
CA LEU A 31 -10.07 -36.91 -0.16
C LEU A 31 -10.05 -37.38 -1.62
N SER A 32 -10.22 -38.67 -1.91
CA SER A 32 -10.37 -39.24 -3.26
C SER A 32 -11.78 -39.02 -3.79
N LYS A 33 -12.01 -39.25 -5.09
CA LYS A 33 -13.28 -38.93 -5.77
C LYS A 33 -14.56 -39.39 -5.05
N ASP A 34 -14.49 -40.49 -4.31
CA ASP A 34 -15.58 -41.07 -3.50
C ASP A 34 -15.73 -40.49 -2.08
N GLY A 35 -14.98 -39.45 -1.75
CA GLY A 35 -14.95 -38.80 -0.44
C GLY A 35 -14.12 -39.52 0.62
N SER A 36 -13.46 -40.64 0.30
CA SER A 36 -12.56 -41.33 1.23
C SER A 36 -11.18 -40.69 1.26
N GLN A 37 -10.32 -41.00 2.23
CA GLN A 37 -8.96 -40.42 2.27
C GLN A 37 -8.12 -40.87 1.05
N ARG A 38 -7.56 -39.92 0.30
CA ARG A 38 -6.58 -40.16 -0.77
C ARG A 38 -5.45 -40.96 -0.19
N LYS A 39 -5.27 -42.17 -0.72
CA LYS A 39 -4.09 -42.96 -0.43
C LYS A 39 -2.87 -42.27 -1.04
N ALA A 40 -1.71 -42.47 -0.41
CA ALA A 40 -0.45 -42.10 -1.04
C ALA A 40 -0.38 -42.73 -2.44
N PRO A 41 0.20 -42.02 -3.43
CA PRO A 41 0.35 -42.60 -4.75
C PRO A 41 1.13 -43.93 -4.67
N PRO A 42 0.90 -44.86 -5.61
CA PRO A 42 1.61 -46.13 -5.61
C PRO A 42 3.13 -45.91 -5.51
N LYS A 43 3.79 -46.71 -4.69
CA LYS A 43 5.24 -46.58 -4.48
C LYS A 43 5.96 -46.70 -5.82
N GLY A 44 6.72 -45.68 -6.19
CA GLY A 44 7.49 -45.65 -7.43
C GLY A 44 6.68 -45.32 -8.69
N TRP A 45 5.43 -44.85 -8.59
CA TRP A 45 4.60 -44.51 -9.76
C TRP A 45 5.21 -43.45 -10.68
N THR A 46 6.16 -42.66 -10.18
CA THR A 46 6.96 -41.73 -10.98
C THR A 46 7.82 -42.44 -12.04
N LYS A 47 8.05 -43.75 -11.91
CA LYS A 47 8.74 -44.59 -12.89
C LYS A 47 7.80 -45.33 -13.84
N PHE A 48 6.48 -45.17 -13.69
CA PHE A 48 5.51 -45.83 -14.57
C PHE A 48 5.49 -45.17 -15.95
N GLU A 49 5.02 -45.92 -16.94
CA GLU A 49 4.76 -45.35 -18.26
C GLU A 49 3.66 -44.30 -18.20
N TRP A 50 3.67 -43.33 -19.11
CA TRP A 50 2.74 -42.20 -19.07
C TRP A 50 1.27 -42.65 -19.03
N ALA A 51 0.89 -43.69 -19.77
CA ALA A 51 -0.47 -44.20 -19.76
C ALA A 51 -0.94 -44.64 -18.34
N GLN A 52 -0.04 -45.25 -17.56
CA GLN A 52 -0.31 -45.65 -16.18
C GLN A 52 -0.31 -44.44 -15.23
N LYS A 53 0.65 -43.51 -15.39
CA LYS A 53 0.70 -42.25 -14.64
C LYS A 53 -0.61 -41.48 -14.81
N LYS A 54 -1.05 -41.31 -16.06
CA LYS A 54 -2.30 -40.66 -16.45
C LYS A 54 -3.51 -41.33 -15.83
N ASP A 55 -3.57 -42.67 -15.88
CA ASP A 55 -4.69 -43.41 -15.30
C ASP A 55 -4.80 -43.15 -13.79
N ILE A 56 -3.67 -43.16 -13.09
CA ILE A 56 -3.62 -42.83 -11.66
C ILE A 56 -4.02 -41.38 -11.42
N LEU A 57 -3.47 -40.43 -12.18
CA LEU A 57 -3.81 -39.01 -12.07
C LEU A 57 -5.31 -38.76 -12.25
N LEU A 58 -5.90 -39.26 -13.34
CA LEU A 58 -7.27 -38.95 -13.71
C LEU A 58 -8.32 -39.80 -13.01
N LYS A 59 -7.97 -40.97 -12.46
CA LYS A 59 -8.92 -41.82 -11.72
C LYS A 59 -8.76 -41.73 -10.21
N TYR A 60 -7.53 -41.84 -9.71
CA TYR A 60 -7.26 -41.81 -8.27
C TYR A 60 -7.12 -40.39 -7.74
N PHE A 61 -6.55 -39.49 -8.54
CA PHE A 61 -6.36 -38.10 -8.13
C PHE A 61 -7.39 -37.12 -8.68
N ALA A 62 -8.43 -37.59 -9.38
CA ALA A 62 -9.56 -36.75 -9.75
C ALA A 62 -10.18 -36.04 -8.52
N PRO A 63 -10.69 -34.81 -8.70
CA PRO A 63 -11.34 -34.09 -7.63
C PRO A 63 -12.62 -34.82 -7.17
N THR A 64 -12.90 -34.75 -5.87
CA THR A 64 -14.14 -35.25 -5.26
C THR A 64 -15.33 -34.38 -5.58
N THR A 65 -16.53 -34.85 -5.27
CA THR A 65 -17.75 -34.03 -5.37
C THR A 65 -17.64 -32.76 -4.50
N GLU A 66 -17.08 -32.88 -3.30
CA GLU A 66 -16.87 -31.76 -2.37
C GLU A 66 -15.80 -30.79 -2.88
N GLU A 67 -14.70 -31.28 -3.44
CA GLU A 67 -13.67 -30.43 -4.05
C GLU A 67 -14.19 -29.74 -5.31
N LEU A 68 -14.98 -30.43 -6.15
CA LEU A 68 -15.65 -29.82 -7.30
C LEU A 68 -16.61 -28.71 -6.86
N ALA A 69 -17.37 -28.92 -5.78
CA ALA A 69 -18.24 -27.89 -5.21
C ALA A 69 -17.44 -26.73 -4.59
N ALA A 70 -16.29 -27.01 -3.98
CA ALA A 70 -15.39 -25.98 -3.47
C ALA A 70 -14.80 -25.14 -4.60
N ILE A 71 -14.40 -25.77 -5.72
CA ILE A 71 -14.00 -25.10 -6.95
C ILE A 71 -15.15 -24.20 -7.42
N ASP A 72 -16.35 -24.76 -7.64
CA ASP A 72 -17.52 -24.00 -8.13
C ASP A 72 -17.84 -22.78 -7.26
N LYS A 73 -17.70 -22.90 -5.94
CA LYS A 73 -17.90 -21.79 -5.00
C LYS A 73 -16.79 -20.72 -5.06
N ALA A 74 -15.57 -21.13 -5.37
CA ALA A 74 -14.40 -20.24 -5.39
C ALA A 74 -14.16 -19.60 -6.77
N LEU A 75 -14.84 -20.08 -7.83
CA LEU A 75 -14.73 -19.51 -9.16
C LEU A 75 -15.10 -18.02 -9.17
N PRO A 76 -14.39 -17.20 -9.96
CA PRO A 76 -14.80 -15.83 -10.24
C PRO A 76 -16.22 -15.79 -10.80
N THR A 77 -17.10 -15.04 -10.15
CA THR A 77 -18.48 -14.83 -10.62
C THR A 77 -18.63 -13.57 -11.48
N LYS A 78 -17.61 -12.70 -11.49
CA LYS A 78 -17.54 -11.49 -12.31
C LYS A 78 -16.27 -11.54 -13.16
N LEU A 79 -16.44 -11.31 -14.46
CA LEU A 79 -15.32 -11.11 -15.39
C LEU A 79 -14.59 -9.81 -15.08
N SER A 80 -13.27 -9.82 -15.16
CA SER A 80 -12.46 -8.60 -15.10
C SER A 80 -12.63 -7.78 -16.37
N VAL A 81 -12.71 -8.46 -17.52
CA VAL A 81 -13.08 -7.88 -18.82
C VAL A 81 -13.93 -8.85 -19.62
N GLU A 82 -14.82 -8.33 -20.46
CA GLU A 82 -15.55 -9.16 -21.44
C GLU A 82 -14.58 -9.65 -22.55
N PRO A 83 -14.66 -10.92 -22.97
CA PRO A 83 -13.86 -11.41 -24.09
C PRO A 83 -14.15 -10.63 -25.38
N LYS A 84 -13.11 -10.21 -26.09
CA LYS A 84 -13.24 -9.47 -27.35
C LYS A 84 -13.85 -10.34 -28.46
N ASN A 85 -13.65 -11.65 -28.38
CA ASN A 85 -14.17 -12.68 -29.30
C ASN A 85 -14.32 -14.01 -28.53
N PRO A 86 -15.04 -15.01 -29.07
CA PRO A 86 -14.99 -16.37 -28.53
C PRO A 86 -13.54 -16.87 -28.45
N ARG A 87 -13.09 -17.26 -27.25
CA ARG A 87 -11.70 -17.69 -26.99
C ARG A 87 -11.61 -19.20 -26.81
N ARG A 88 -10.51 -19.79 -27.27
CA ARG A 88 -10.23 -21.22 -27.08
C ARG A 88 -8.80 -21.48 -26.60
N ILE A 89 -8.65 -22.28 -25.56
CA ILE A 89 -7.36 -22.63 -24.95
C ILE A 89 -7.09 -24.13 -25.14
N LEU A 90 -5.86 -24.47 -25.56
CA LEU A 90 -5.36 -25.83 -25.51
C LEU A 90 -4.68 -26.05 -24.14
N LEU A 91 -5.30 -26.85 -23.27
CA LEU A 91 -4.72 -27.20 -21.97
C LEU A 91 -3.91 -28.49 -22.13
N PHE A 92 -2.60 -28.41 -21.96
CA PHE A 92 -1.67 -29.53 -22.03
C PHE A 92 -1.16 -29.94 -20.65
N TYR A 93 -1.21 -31.24 -20.35
CA TYR A 93 -0.88 -31.76 -19.02
C TYR A 93 0.03 -33.00 -19.00
N LYS A 94 0.63 -33.39 -20.13
CA LYS A 94 1.62 -34.48 -20.13
C LYS A 94 2.86 -34.08 -19.36
N CYS A 95 3.35 -34.95 -18.49
CA CYS A 95 4.48 -34.65 -17.61
C CYS A 95 5.31 -35.90 -17.31
N ASP A 96 6.60 -35.71 -17.02
CA ASP A 96 7.42 -36.81 -16.49
C ASP A 96 7.13 -37.05 -15.00
N TYR A 97 7.09 -35.97 -14.20
CA TYR A 97 6.68 -36.03 -12.79
C TYR A 97 5.18 -35.69 -12.62
N PRO A 98 4.33 -36.67 -12.24
CA PRO A 98 2.88 -36.48 -12.16
C PRO A 98 2.46 -35.81 -10.85
N HIS A 99 2.35 -34.48 -10.84
CA HIS A 99 1.76 -33.74 -9.73
C HIS A 99 0.30 -34.17 -9.52
N SER A 100 -0.06 -34.54 -8.29
CA SER A 100 -1.41 -35.06 -8.02
C SER A 100 -2.51 -34.02 -8.26
N SER A 101 -2.17 -32.72 -8.26
CA SER A 101 -3.11 -31.62 -8.51
C SER A 101 -3.52 -31.46 -9.98
N ILE A 102 -2.87 -32.14 -10.93
CA ILE A 102 -3.15 -31.99 -12.37
C ILE A 102 -4.64 -32.16 -12.67
N ALA A 103 -5.26 -33.22 -12.15
CA ALA A 103 -6.67 -33.49 -12.42
C ALA A 103 -7.62 -32.43 -11.82
N THR A 104 -7.29 -31.91 -10.64
CA THR A 104 -8.00 -30.80 -10.00
C THR A 104 -7.84 -29.51 -10.81
N GLY A 105 -6.64 -29.23 -11.33
CA GLY A 105 -6.38 -28.09 -12.20
C GLY A 105 -7.16 -28.14 -13.51
N ILE A 106 -7.20 -29.31 -14.17
CA ILE A 106 -8.03 -29.50 -15.38
C ILE A 106 -9.48 -29.13 -15.10
N ALA A 107 -10.06 -29.71 -14.03
CA ALA A 107 -11.44 -29.44 -13.66
C ALA A 107 -11.69 -27.95 -13.33
N ALA A 108 -10.77 -27.31 -12.62
CA ALA A 108 -10.89 -25.89 -12.26
C ALA A 108 -10.87 -24.98 -13.49
N PHE A 109 -9.96 -25.18 -14.45
CA PHE A 109 -9.90 -24.37 -15.66
C PHE A 109 -11.09 -24.61 -16.59
N GLU A 110 -11.54 -25.86 -16.74
CA GLU A 110 -12.75 -26.17 -17.52
C GLU A 110 -14.00 -25.53 -16.92
N LYS A 111 -14.20 -25.66 -15.60
CA LYS A 111 -15.31 -25.02 -14.89
C LYS A 111 -15.22 -23.50 -14.92
N MET A 112 -14.02 -22.93 -14.78
CA MET A 112 -13.80 -21.48 -14.90
C MET A 112 -14.23 -20.97 -16.27
N GLY A 113 -13.82 -21.63 -17.36
CA GLY A 113 -14.25 -21.28 -18.71
C GLY A 113 -15.77 -21.36 -18.88
N GLN A 114 -16.41 -22.40 -18.33
CA GLN A 114 -17.87 -22.58 -18.37
C GLN A 114 -18.62 -21.51 -17.57
N ALA A 115 -18.20 -21.22 -16.34
CA ALA A 115 -18.86 -20.29 -15.44
C ALA A 115 -18.74 -18.84 -15.91
N THR A 116 -17.53 -18.46 -16.35
CA THR A 116 -17.23 -17.08 -16.76
C THR A 116 -17.57 -16.81 -18.22
N LYS A 117 -17.63 -17.87 -19.06
CA LYS A 117 -17.70 -17.78 -20.53
C LYS A 117 -16.50 -17.03 -21.14
N ALA A 118 -15.42 -16.85 -20.38
CA ALA A 118 -14.24 -16.13 -20.83
C ALA A 118 -13.52 -16.87 -21.98
N PHE A 119 -13.53 -18.20 -21.93
CA PHE A 119 -12.85 -19.08 -22.87
C PHE A 119 -13.42 -20.50 -22.81
N ALA A 120 -13.25 -21.24 -23.89
CA ALA A 120 -13.41 -22.70 -23.94
C ALA A 120 -12.06 -23.39 -23.74
N VAL A 121 -12.06 -24.57 -23.11
CA VAL A 121 -10.86 -25.37 -22.83
C VAL A 121 -10.95 -26.69 -23.58
N ASP A 122 -9.91 -27.04 -24.33
CA ASP A 122 -9.68 -28.41 -24.81
C ASP A 122 -8.46 -28.99 -24.08
N SER A 123 -8.70 -29.96 -23.20
CA SER A 123 -7.65 -30.63 -22.42
C SER A 123 -7.04 -31.81 -23.18
N THR A 124 -5.71 -31.90 -23.23
CA THR A 124 -5.00 -33.00 -23.90
C THR A 124 -3.65 -33.34 -23.27
N ASP A 125 -3.22 -34.58 -23.44
CA ASP A 125 -1.86 -35.05 -23.17
C ASP A 125 -1.14 -35.51 -24.45
N ASP A 126 -1.73 -35.27 -25.61
CA ASP A 126 -1.23 -35.72 -26.90
C ASP A 126 -0.29 -34.67 -27.53
N PRO A 127 1.03 -34.97 -27.66
CA PRO A 127 2.00 -34.08 -28.30
C PRO A 127 1.66 -33.75 -29.75
N GLU A 128 0.93 -34.62 -30.46
CA GLU A 128 0.57 -34.40 -31.87
C GLU A 128 -0.36 -33.20 -32.08
N LYS A 129 -0.94 -32.67 -31.00
CA LYS A 129 -1.70 -31.41 -31.02
C LYS A 129 -0.83 -30.17 -31.23
N PHE A 130 0.49 -30.27 -31.08
CA PHE A 130 1.45 -29.20 -31.35
C PHE A 130 1.85 -29.16 -32.83
N SER A 131 0.87 -29.09 -33.73
CA SER A 131 1.08 -28.81 -35.15
C SER A 131 0.52 -27.43 -35.49
N ALA A 132 1.14 -26.72 -36.43
CA ALA A 132 0.65 -25.39 -36.85
C ALA A 132 -0.84 -25.41 -37.26
N GLN A 133 -1.26 -26.47 -37.97
CA GLN A 133 -2.66 -26.65 -38.39
C GLN A 133 -3.61 -26.78 -37.18
N ASN A 134 -3.26 -27.60 -36.19
CA ASN A 134 -4.09 -27.76 -35.01
C ASN A 134 -4.05 -26.53 -34.10
N LEU A 135 -2.88 -25.90 -33.93
CA LEU A 135 -2.71 -24.72 -33.08
C LEU A 135 -3.44 -23.48 -33.60
N ALA A 136 -3.69 -23.37 -34.91
CA ALA A 136 -4.38 -22.23 -35.51
C ALA A 136 -5.79 -21.96 -34.95
N GLN A 137 -6.46 -22.97 -34.36
CA GLN A 137 -7.79 -22.82 -33.76
C GLN A 137 -7.78 -22.29 -32.32
N TYR A 138 -6.60 -22.16 -31.71
CA TYR A 138 -6.45 -21.74 -30.32
C TYR A 138 -5.94 -20.31 -30.21
N ASP A 139 -6.26 -19.66 -29.09
CA ASP A 139 -5.79 -18.32 -28.74
C ASP A 139 -4.66 -18.36 -27.71
N ALA A 140 -4.60 -19.42 -26.91
CA ALA A 140 -3.52 -19.66 -25.98
C ALA A 140 -3.30 -21.15 -25.72
N ILE A 141 -2.11 -21.48 -25.22
CA ILE A 141 -1.76 -22.80 -24.69
C ILE A 141 -1.57 -22.66 -23.17
N LEU A 142 -2.18 -23.55 -22.39
CA LEU A 142 -2.02 -23.63 -20.93
C LEU A 142 -1.29 -24.92 -20.57
N LEU A 143 -0.07 -24.78 -20.06
CA LEU A 143 0.74 -25.89 -19.55
C LEU A 143 0.41 -26.10 -18.06
N ASN A 144 -0.51 -27.03 -17.80
CA ASN A 144 -0.95 -27.35 -16.43
C ASN A 144 0.00 -28.36 -15.80
N ASN A 145 0.97 -27.88 -15.00
CA ASN A 145 1.96 -28.73 -14.34
C ASN A 145 2.71 -29.68 -15.30
N SER A 146 2.85 -29.26 -16.56
CA SER A 146 3.50 -30.06 -17.60
C SER A 146 5.02 -29.98 -17.43
N VAL A 147 5.61 -31.03 -16.86
CA VAL A 147 7.05 -31.17 -16.61
C VAL A 147 7.73 -31.79 -17.82
N GLY A 148 8.86 -31.25 -18.25
CA GLY A 148 9.70 -31.87 -19.28
C GLY A 148 9.04 -31.95 -20.66
N TYR A 149 8.10 -31.07 -21.00
CA TYR A 149 7.39 -31.10 -22.28
C TYR A 149 8.31 -31.03 -23.50
N GLU A 150 9.50 -30.46 -23.37
CA GLU A 150 10.52 -30.53 -24.41
C GLU A 150 10.82 -31.98 -24.80
N ALA A 151 10.81 -32.93 -23.87
CA ALA A 151 11.08 -34.34 -24.19
C ALA A 151 9.92 -35.01 -24.94
N PHE A 152 8.70 -34.51 -24.78
CA PHE A 152 7.51 -35.04 -25.46
C PHE A 152 7.25 -34.37 -26.81
N LEU A 153 7.73 -33.13 -26.99
CA LEU A 153 7.65 -32.40 -28.25
C LEU A 153 8.90 -32.66 -29.08
N ASN A 154 8.72 -33.16 -30.30
CA ASN A 154 9.80 -33.21 -31.28
C ASN A 154 10.16 -31.80 -31.79
N GLU A 155 11.21 -31.68 -32.59
CA GLU A 155 11.71 -30.38 -33.08
C GLU A 155 10.64 -29.56 -33.82
N THR A 156 9.85 -30.20 -34.69
CA THR A 156 8.76 -29.54 -35.43
C THR A 156 7.67 -29.03 -34.47
N GLN A 157 7.31 -29.82 -33.46
CA GLN A 157 6.31 -29.44 -32.46
C GLN A 157 6.78 -28.31 -31.56
N ARG A 158 8.05 -28.34 -31.15
CA ARG A 158 8.72 -27.26 -30.40
C ARG A 158 8.73 -25.96 -31.21
N GLN A 159 9.03 -26.04 -32.50
CA GLN A 159 9.00 -24.89 -33.40
C GLN A 159 7.57 -24.34 -33.56
N ALA A 160 6.57 -25.22 -33.70
CA ALA A 160 5.17 -24.80 -33.76
C ALA A 160 4.72 -24.06 -32.49
N LEU A 161 5.17 -24.48 -31.30
CA LEU A 161 4.92 -23.75 -30.05
C LEU A 161 5.57 -22.36 -30.07
N LEU A 162 6.85 -22.26 -30.46
CA LEU A 162 7.57 -20.99 -30.54
C LEU A 162 6.89 -20.02 -31.51
N ASP A 163 6.52 -20.49 -32.70
CA ASP A 163 5.87 -19.68 -33.72
C ASP A 163 4.46 -19.26 -33.31
N PHE A 164 3.70 -20.14 -32.65
CA PHE A 164 2.40 -19.82 -32.10
C PHE A 164 2.48 -18.62 -31.15
N VAL A 165 3.35 -18.66 -30.14
CA VAL A 165 3.51 -17.54 -29.20
C VAL A 165 4.04 -16.30 -29.91
N LYS A 166 5.12 -16.42 -30.69
CA LYS A 166 5.73 -15.29 -31.41
C LYS A 166 4.74 -14.56 -32.31
N SER A 167 3.75 -15.27 -32.89
CA SER A 167 2.72 -14.71 -33.77
C SER A 167 1.73 -13.77 -33.07
N GLY A 168 1.61 -13.82 -31.74
CA GLY A 168 0.64 -13.01 -30.99
C GLY A 168 -0.26 -13.78 -30.03
N LYS A 169 -0.12 -15.10 -29.96
CA LYS A 169 -0.95 -15.99 -29.15
C LYS A 169 -0.37 -16.15 -27.74
N GLY A 170 -1.21 -16.62 -26.83
CA GLY A 170 -0.89 -16.71 -25.40
C GLY A 170 -0.16 -17.99 -25.01
N LEU A 171 0.69 -17.90 -23.98
CA LEU A 171 1.20 -19.05 -23.25
C LEU A 171 0.97 -18.84 -21.75
N ILE A 172 0.38 -19.84 -21.11
CA ILE A 172 0.15 -19.87 -19.67
C ILE A 172 0.92 -21.04 -19.07
N GLY A 173 1.78 -20.79 -18.09
CA GLY A 173 2.46 -21.83 -17.33
C GLY A 173 1.98 -21.86 -15.89
N ILE A 174 1.66 -23.06 -15.39
CA ILE A 174 1.25 -23.29 -14.01
C ILE A 174 2.25 -24.20 -13.31
N HIS A 175 2.77 -23.74 -12.18
CA HIS A 175 3.67 -24.44 -11.25
C HIS A 175 4.80 -25.18 -11.97
N ALA A 176 4.66 -26.49 -12.14
CA ALA A 176 5.68 -27.36 -12.71
C ALA A 176 5.95 -27.15 -14.21
N ALA A 177 5.21 -26.28 -14.88
CA ALA A 177 5.54 -25.83 -16.24
C ALA A 177 6.93 -25.18 -16.35
N ALA A 178 7.48 -24.66 -15.24
CA ALA A 178 8.85 -24.16 -15.16
C ALA A 178 9.89 -25.27 -14.88
N ASP A 179 9.47 -26.49 -14.51
CA ASP A 179 10.35 -27.67 -14.43
C ASP A 179 10.45 -28.36 -15.80
N ALA A 180 10.88 -27.57 -16.78
CA ALA A 180 11.03 -27.98 -18.15
C ALA A 180 12.13 -27.16 -18.81
N CYS A 181 12.49 -27.53 -20.02
CA CYS A 181 13.40 -26.80 -20.88
C CYS A 181 14.81 -26.59 -20.29
N LYS A 182 15.28 -27.51 -19.44
CA LYS A 182 16.60 -27.44 -18.79
C LYS A 182 17.75 -27.32 -19.80
N GLU A 183 17.60 -28.00 -20.93
CA GLU A 183 18.56 -28.01 -22.05
C GLU A 183 17.99 -27.35 -23.32
N TRP A 184 16.76 -26.79 -23.28
CA TRP A 184 16.10 -26.15 -24.43
C TRP A 184 15.88 -24.66 -24.17
N LYS A 185 16.92 -23.87 -24.44
CA LYS A 185 16.96 -22.42 -24.13
C LYS A 185 15.77 -21.61 -24.70
N PRO A 186 15.32 -21.80 -25.96
CA PRO A 186 14.14 -21.10 -26.46
C PRO A 186 12.86 -21.36 -25.63
N GLY A 187 12.64 -22.60 -25.18
CA GLY A 187 11.51 -22.93 -24.32
C GLY A 187 11.64 -22.32 -22.91
N ALA A 188 12.86 -22.32 -22.35
CA ALA A 188 13.14 -21.65 -21.09
C ALA A 188 12.88 -20.13 -21.18
N ASP A 189 13.21 -19.51 -22.31
CA ASP A 189 12.96 -18.10 -22.59
C ASP A 189 11.48 -17.76 -22.81
N LEU A 190 10.68 -18.72 -23.26
CA LEU A 190 9.22 -18.58 -23.30
C LEU A 190 8.64 -18.55 -21.88
N MET A 191 9.05 -19.46 -21.00
CA MET A 191 8.47 -19.55 -19.66
C MET A 191 8.96 -18.44 -18.72
N GLY A 192 10.22 -18.05 -18.87
CA GLY A 192 10.83 -16.98 -18.08
C GLY A 192 11.38 -17.44 -16.72
N GLY A 193 11.65 -18.73 -16.54
CA GLY A 193 12.29 -19.31 -15.36
C GLY A 193 12.44 -20.82 -15.51
N VAL A 194 13.52 -21.40 -14.97
CA VAL A 194 13.77 -22.85 -15.01
C VAL A 194 13.96 -23.36 -13.58
N PHE A 195 13.17 -24.35 -13.18
CA PHE A 195 13.24 -24.96 -11.85
C PHE A 195 14.66 -25.41 -11.48
N GLU A 196 15.09 -25.04 -10.27
CA GLU A 196 16.30 -25.56 -9.63
C GLU A 196 15.95 -26.44 -8.43
N CYS A 197 15.16 -25.89 -7.51
CA CYS A 197 14.71 -26.61 -6.32
C CYS A 197 13.43 -25.99 -5.74
N HIS A 198 12.93 -26.58 -4.64
CA HIS A 198 11.71 -26.17 -3.95
C HIS A 198 11.98 -25.97 -2.44
N PRO A 199 12.55 -24.82 -2.03
CA PRO A 199 12.85 -24.56 -0.62
C PRO A 199 11.59 -24.43 0.24
N TRP A 200 10.48 -23.99 -0.35
CA TRP A 200 9.19 -23.82 0.31
C TRP A 200 8.28 -25.01 -0.04
N THR A 201 8.13 -25.96 0.89
CA THR A 201 7.40 -27.21 0.63
C THR A 201 5.89 -27.01 0.60
N SER A 202 5.17 -27.95 -0.02
CA SER A 202 3.70 -28.02 -0.06
C SER A 202 2.99 -28.00 1.31
N LYS A 203 3.72 -28.24 2.41
CA LYS A 203 3.18 -28.22 3.77
C LYS A 203 3.19 -26.83 4.41
N GLY A 204 3.92 -25.87 3.87
CA GLY A 204 4.01 -24.54 4.44
C GLY A 204 2.95 -23.59 3.91
N THR A 205 2.67 -22.53 4.67
CA THR A 205 1.79 -21.44 4.28
C THR A 205 2.61 -20.17 4.21
N TRP A 206 2.85 -19.66 3.01
CA TRP A 206 3.83 -18.63 2.71
C TRP A 206 3.18 -17.27 2.54
N ALA A 207 3.85 -16.24 3.04
CA ALA A 207 3.42 -14.88 2.81
C ALA A 207 3.86 -14.43 1.42
N LEU A 208 2.93 -13.84 0.66
CA LEU A 208 3.19 -13.26 -0.64
C LEU A 208 3.23 -11.74 -0.53
N LYS A 209 4.18 -11.11 -1.22
CA LYS A 209 4.25 -9.67 -1.43
C LYS A 209 3.68 -9.34 -2.81
N VAL A 210 2.80 -8.34 -2.86
CA VAL A 210 2.23 -7.83 -4.12
C VAL A 210 3.19 -6.78 -4.70
N GLU A 211 4.00 -7.17 -5.68
CA GLU A 211 5.06 -6.31 -6.26
C GLU A 211 4.50 -5.16 -7.12
N SER A 212 3.24 -5.23 -7.52
CA SER A 212 2.58 -4.19 -8.31
C SER A 212 1.10 -4.08 -7.92
N PRO A 213 0.77 -3.41 -6.81
CA PRO A 213 -0.59 -3.39 -6.26
C PRO A 213 -1.66 -2.87 -7.24
N LEU A 214 -1.30 -1.87 -8.04
CA LEU A 214 -2.20 -1.27 -9.05
C LEU A 214 -2.28 -2.04 -10.37
N HIS A 215 -1.51 -3.12 -10.53
CA HIS A 215 -1.53 -3.90 -11.76
C HIS A 215 -2.85 -4.70 -11.85
N PRO A 216 -3.55 -4.71 -13.00
CA PRO A 216 -4.90 -5.30 -13.09
C PRO A 216 -4.98 -6.79 -12.76
N LEU A 217 -3.87 -7.53 -12.88
CA LEU A 217 -3.81 -8.94 -12.50
C LEU A 217 -3.64 -9.17 -10.98
N ASN A 218 -3.39 -8.13 -10.19
CA ASN A 218 -3.15 -8.24 -8.75
C ASN A 218 -4.37 -7.85 -7.91
N THR A 219 -5.49 -7.45 -8.52
CA THR A 219 -6.69 -6.96 -7.82
C THR A 219 -7.34 -8.00 -6.90
N ALA A 220 -7.02 -9.27 -7.07
CA ALA A 220 -7.51 -10.36 -6.24
C ALA A 220 -6.79 -10.49 -4.88
N PHE A 221 -5.58 -9.94 -4.77
CA PHE A 221 -4.74 -10.02 -3.58
C PHE A 221 -4.82 -8.74 -2.76
N ASP A 222 -4.68 -8.88 -1.44
CA ASP A 222 -4.66 -7.72 -0.55
C ASP A 222 -3.32 -6.98 -0.72
N GLU A 223 -3.33 -5.65 -0.73
CA GLU A 223 -2.11 -4.84 -0.96
C GLU A 223 -1.01 -5.12 0.09
N THR A 224 -1.41 -5.51 1.31
CA THR A 224 -0.51 -5.87 2.41
C THR A 224 0.03 -7.30 2.33
N GLY A 225 -0.37 -8.07 1.31
CA GLY A 225 0.08 -9.43 1.09
C GLY A 225 -0.86 -10.50 1.64
N ASP A 226 -0.82 -11.69 1.01
CA ASP A 226 -1.69 -12.83 1.32
C ASP A 226 -0.89 -14.06 1.76
N PHE A 227 -1.54 -14.96 2.49
CA PHE A 227 -0.95 -16.22 2.94
C PHE A 227 -1.48 -17.39 2.13
N ILE A 228 -0.60 -18.07 1.38
CA ILE A 228 -0.98 -19.19 0.51
C ILE A 228 -0.25 -20.47 0.91
N ASN A 229 -1.01 -21.57 1.05
CA ASN A 229 -0.46 -22.90 1.29
C ASN A 229 -0.19 -23.61 -0.04
N ASP A 230 1.07 -23.61 -0.47
CA ASP A 230 1.49 -24.26 -1.71
C ASP A 230 2.99 -24.62 -1.66
N GLU A 231 3.50 -25.30 -2.69
CA GLU A 231 4.94 -25.46 -2.89
C GLU A 231 5.48 -24.32 -3.76
N ILE A 232 6.56 -23.65 -3.33
CA ILE A 232 7.18 -22.53 -4.05
C ILE A 232 8.60 -22.87 -4.50
N TYR A 233 8.92 -22.52 -5.75
CA TYR A 233 10.19 -22.84 -6.40
C TYR A 233 11.26 -21.76 -6.23
N HIS A 234 12.51 -22.23 -6.28
CA HIS A 234 13.68 -21.44 -6.63
C HIS A 234 14.13 -21.82 -8.04
N TYR A 235 14.56 -20.83 -8.82
CA TYR A 235 14.90 -20.99 -10.24
C TYR A 235 16.41 -20.90 -10.45
N ARG A 236 16.91 -21.63 -11.46
CA ARG A 236 18.32 -21.65 -11.84
C ARG A 236 18.84 -20.24 -12.06
N ASN A 237 20.03 -19.96 -11.55
CA ASN A 237 20.67 -18.67 -11.75
C ASN A 237 20.72 -18.28 -13.23
N GLY A 238 20.31 -17.04 -13.55
CA GLY A 238 20.23 -16.50 -14.91
C GLY A 238 19.05 -17.00 -15.77
N SER A 239 18.21 -17.91 -15.28
CA SER A 239 17.03 -18.36 -16.04
C SER A 239 15.85 -17.38 -15.95
N PHE A 240 15.65 -16.78 -14.77
CA PHE A 240 14.70 -15.70 -14.53
C PHE A 240 15.43 -14.34 -14.56
N SER A 241 14.76 -13.28 -15.06
CA SER A 241 15.30 -11.92 -15.05
C SER A 241 14.18 -10.89 -15.00
N THR A 242 14.30 -9.94 -14.07
CA THR A 242 13.41 -8.77 -13.96
C THR A 242 13.56 -7.79 -15.12
N ASP A 243 14.63 -7.87 -15.92
CA ASP A 243 14.81 -7.06 -17.14
C ASP A 243 14.00 -7.58 -18.34
N ARG A 244 13.44 -8.79 -18.19
CA ARG A 244 12.56 -9.44 -19.19
C ARG A 244 11.14 -9.64 -18.70
N SER A 245 10.95 -9.83 -17.39
CA SER A 245 9.65 -10.15 -16.80
C SER A 245 9.12 -9.06 -15.88
N ARG A 246 7.81 -8.78 -15.98
CA ARG A 246 7.05 -8.04 -14.97
C ARG A 246 6.68 -8.99 -13.84
N VAL A 247 7.27 -8.82 -12.68
CA VAL A 247 6.91 -9.56 -11.47
C VAL A 247 5.58 -9.03 -10.93
N LEU A 248 4.65 -9.94 -10.65
CA LEU A 248 3.33 -9.66 -10.09
C LEU A 248 3.29 -9.95 -8.60
N LEU A 249 3.79 -11.13 -8.22
CA LEU A 249 3.86 -11.63 -6.85
C LEU A 249 5.26 -12.16 -6.57
N SER A 250 5.74 -11.96 -5.35
CA SER A 250 6.96 -12.55 -4.81
C SER A 250 6.68 -13.12 -3.41
N LEU A 251 7.64 -13.86 -2.84
CA LEU A 251 7.60 -14.16 -1.41
C LEU A 251 7.92 -12.91 -0.60
N ASP A 252 7.11 -12.63 0.42
CA ASP A 252 7.40 -11.56 1.38
C ASP A 252 8.53 -12.02 2.32
N MET A 253 9.76 -11.58 2.02
CA MET A 253 10.95 -11.94 2.81
C MET A 253 11.07 -11.15 4.10
N GLU A 254 10.18 -10.19 4.40
CA GLU A 254 10.07 -9.60 5.73
C GLU A 254 9.38 -10.53 6.73
N GLN A 255 8.66 -11.55 6.24
CA GLN A 255 7.93 -12.49 7.09
C GLN A 255 8.86 -13.63 7.54
N PRO A 256 9.12 -13.79 8.86
CA PRO A 256 10.04 -14.81 9.37
C PRO A 256 9.71 -16.22 8.92
N ARG A 257 8.44 -16.53 8.66
CA ARG A 257 8.03 -17.85 8.18
C ARG A 257 8.65 -18.21 6.82
N ASN A 258 8.90 -17.23 5.96
CA ASN A 258 9.45 -17.48 4.63
C ASN A 258 10.94 -17.81 4.65
N PHE A 259 11.66 -17.56 5.76
CA PHE A 259 13.10 -17.89 5.88
C PHE A 259 13.49 -18.66 7.15
N LEU A 260 12.59 -18.81 8.13
CA LEU A 260 12.78 -19.59 9.36
C LEU A 260 11.63 -20.58 9.63
N GLY A 261 10.63 -20.67 8.73
CA GLY A 261 9.44 -21.50 8.93
C GLY A 261 9.72 -23.01 8.91
N SER A 262 8.96 -23.77 9.70
CA SER A 262 9.07 -25.24 9.77
C SER A 262 8.64 -25.97 8.49
N GLY A 263 7.95 -25.28 7.57
CA GLY A 263 7.61 -25.81 6.25
C GLY A 263 8.77 -25.76 5.24
N LEU A 264 9.92 -25.19 5.61
CA LEU A 264 11.07 -25.05 4.71
C LEU A 264 11.82 -26.38 4.55
N GLN A 265 12.31 -26.62 3.35
CA GLN A 265 13.12 -27.78 3.05
C GLN A 265 14.57 -27.53 3.46
N GLN A 266 14.98 -28.06 4.62
CA GLN A 266 16.30 -27.79 5.21
C GLN A 266 17.48 -28.03 4.27
N LYS A 267 17.43 -29.06 3.40
CA LYS A 267 18.49 -29.33 2.43
C LYS A 267 18.70 -28.20 1.40
N ASN A 268 17.73 -27.31 1.21
CA ASN A 268 17.81 -26.16 0.30
C ASN A 268 17.93 -24.83 1.06
N ALA A 269 18.20 -24.85 2.38
CA ALA A 269 18.28 -23.61 3.16
C ALA A 269 19.34 -22.63 2.61
N GLY A 270 20.39 -23.13 1.97
CA GLY A 270 21.45 -22.32 1.39
C GLY A 270 21.05 -21.44 0.20
N VAL A 271 19.87 -21.63 -0.41
CA VAL A 271 19.37 -20.75 -1.47
C VAL A 271 18.39 -19.70 -0.96
N ILE A 272 18.06 -19.72 0.34
CA ILE A 272 17.17 -18.76 0.99
C ILE A 272 18.02 -17.66 1.64
N ALA A 273 17.84 -16.42 1.23
CA ALA A 273 18.44 -15.24 1.83
C ALA A 273 17.35 -14.17 1.94
N LYS A 274 17.27 -13.49 3.09
CA LYS A 274 16.22 -12.49 3.35
C LYS A 274 16.30 -11.32 2.34
N GLU A 275 17.51 -11.05 1.87
CA GLU A 275 17.90 -9.93 1.04
C GLU A 275 17.60 -10.15 -0.44
N ASN A 276 17.20 -11.38 -0.81
CA ASN A 276 16.89 -11.76 -2.19
C ASN A 276 15.38 -11.71 -2.43
N ASP A 277 15.00 -11.36 -3.65
CA ASP A 277 13.61 -11.49 -4.12
C ASP A 277 13.37 -12.87 -4.73
N TYR A 278 12.21 -13.45 -4.42
CA TYR A 278 11.80 -14.76 -4.95
C TYR A 278 10.46 -14.62 -5.70
N PRO A 279 10.48 -14.52 -7.04
CA PRO A 279 9.27 -14.31 -7.82
C PRO A 279 8.36 -15.54 -7.80
N VAL A 280 7.07 -15.31 -7.60
CA VAL A 280 6.02 -16.34 -7.54
C VAL A 280 5.14 -16.30 -8.77
N ALA A 281 4.82 -15.11 -9.28
CA ALA A 281 4.05 -14.95 -10.52
C ALA A 281 4.59 -13.79 -11.34
N TRP A 282 4.58 -13.94 -12.66
CA TRP A 282 5.06 -12.91 -13.58
C TRP A 282 4.38 -13.01 -14.95
N LEU A 283 4.58 -11.95 -15.73
CA LEU A 283 4.24 -11.95 -17.15
C LEU A 283 5.32 -11.27 -17.97
N HIS A 284 5.30 -11.52 -19.27
CA HIS A 284 6.11 -10.78 -20.25
C HIS A 284 5.53 -10.94 -21.65
N GLN A 285 6.16 -10.27 -22.61
CA GLN A 285 5.92 -10.46 -24.03
C GLN A 285 7.05 -11.28 -24.66
N HIS A 286 6.69 -12.18 -25.57
CA HIS A 286 7.64 -12.92 -26.40
C HIS A 286 7.27 -12.77 -27.87
N GLY A 287 8.04 -11.96 -28.60
CA GLY A 287 7.58 -11.47 -29.91
C GLY A 287 6.32 -10.63 -29.75
N LYS A 288 5.22 -11.04 -30.40
CA LYS A 288 3.89 -10.42 -30.19
C LYS A 288 3.05 -11.16 -29.14
N GLY A 289 3.52 -12.31 -28.67
CA GLY A 289 2.81 -13.18 -27.73
C GLY A 289 2.82 -12.65 -26.32
N ARG A 290 1.85 -13.11 -25.52
CA ARG A 290 1.67 -12.74 -24.12
C ARG A 290 1.84 -13.99 -23.26
N VAL A 291 2.83 -13.95 -22.38
CA VAL A 291 3.14 -15.06 -21.48
C VAL A 291 2.74 -14.68 -20.07
N PHE A 292 1.98 -15.55 -19.41
CA PHE A 292 1.68 -15.49 -17.98
C PHE A 292 2.18 -16.76 -17.29
N TYR A 293 2.84 -16.60 -16.15
CA TYR A 293 3.26 -17.72 -15.32
C TYR A 293 2.85 -17.50 -13.87
N SER A 294 2.33 -18.55 -13.25
CA SER A 294 2.14 -18.64 -11.80
C SER A 294 2.81 -19.89 -11.26
N ASN A 295 3.62 -19.71 -10.22
CA ASN A 295 4.23 -20.81 -9.49
C ASN A 295 3.24 -21.55 -8.58
N LEU A 296 2.13 -20.92 -8.20
CA LEU A 296 1.06 -21.59 -7.45
C LEU A 296 0.45 -22.70 -8.30
N GLY A 297 0.17 -23.86 -7.72
CA GLY A 297 -0.48 -24.98 -8.42
C GLY A 297 -0.06 -26.39 -8.01
N HIS A 298 0.79 -26.57 -6.99
CA HIS A 298 1.15 -27.90 -6.47
C HIS A 298 0.01 -28.53 -5.68
N ASN A 299 -0.56 -27.74 -4.78
CA ASN A 299 -1.61 -28.19 -3.89
C ASN A 299 -2.96 -28.19 -4.59
N HIS A 300 -3.82 -29.14 -4.21
CA HIS A 300 -5.19 -29.21 -4.73
C HIS A 300 -5.99 -27.99 -4.27
N SER A 301 -5.73 -27.55 -3.04
CA SER A 301 -6.38 -26.40 -2.41
C SER A 301 -6.15 -25.08 -3.11
N THR A 302 -5.08 -24.95 -3.88
CA THR A 302 -4.82 -23.79 -4.71
C THR A 302 -5.95 -23.56 -5.73
N TYR A 303 -6.56 -24.63 -6.24
CA TYR A 303 -7.61 -24.59 -7.25
C TYR A 303 -9.02 -24.33 -6.70
N TRP A 304 -9.17 -24.11 -5.40
CA TRP A 304 -10.39 -23.56 -4.80
C TRP A 304 -10.07 -22.41 -3.84
N ASN A 305 -8.93 -21.75 -4.03
CA ASN A 305 -8.66 -20.47 -3.42
C ASN A 305 -9.21 -19.36 -4.33
N PRO A 306 -10.20 -18.56 -3.88
CA PRO A 306 -10.86 -17.58 -4.75
C PRO A 306 -9.90 -16.51 -5.28
N LYS A 307 -8.90 -16.09 -4.49
CA LYS A 307 -7.92 -15.10 -4.92
C LYS A 307 -7.02 -15.64 -6.01
N VAL A 308 -6.56 -16.88 -5.86
CA VAL A 308 -5.71 -17.55 -6.87
C VAL A 308 -6.49 -17.83 -8.15
N LEU A 309 -7.75 -18.26 -8.05
CA LEU A 309 -8.59 -18.49 -9.23
C LEU A 309 -8.90 -17.19 -9.99
N GLN A 310 -9.11 -16.08 -9.29
CA GLN A 310 -9.24 -14.77 -9.92
C GLN A 310 -7.93 -14.35 -10.61
N HIS A 311 -6.78 -14.52 -9.93
CA HIS A 311 -5.47 -14.24 -10.54
C HIS A 311 -5.20 -15.08 -11.80
N TYR A 312 -5.62 -16.34 -11.80
CA TYR A 312 -5.56 -17.19 -13.00
C TYR A 312 -6.46 -16.68 -14.11
N LEU A 313 -7.71 -16.31 -13.81
CA LEU A 313 -8.61 -15.74 -14.81
C LEU A 313 -7.97 -14.50 -15.45
N ASP A 314 -7.46 -13.57 -14.65
CA ASP A 314 -6.85 -12.33 -15.14
C ASP A 314 -5.60 -12.60 -15.98
N GLY A 315 -4.74 -13.50 -15.52
CA GLY A 315 -3.56 -13.94 -16.27
C GLY A 315 -3.89 -14.63 -17.58
N ILE A 316 -4.95 -15.45 -17.61
CA ILE A 316 -5.46 -16.08 -18.82
C ILE A 316 -6.05 -15.04 -19.77
N GLN A 317 -6.86 -14.09 -19.28
CA GLN A 317 -7.43 -13.02 -20.10
C GLN A 317 -6.34 -12.11 -20.68
N TYR A 318 -5.25 -11.88 -19.95
CA TYR A 318 -4.05 -11.23 -20.49
C TYR A 318 -3.41 -12.05 -21.61
N ALA A 319 -3.15 -13.34 -21.39
CA ALA A 319 -2.56 -14.20 -22.41
C ALA A 319 -3.42 -14.27 -23.70
N LEU A 320 -4.74 -14.30 -23.55
CA LEU A 320 -5.71 -14.23 -24.64
C LEU A 320 -5.75 -12.86 -25.35
N GLY A 321 -5.26 -11.81 -24.69
CA GLY A 321 -5.27 -10.43 -25.19
C GLY A 321 -6.60 -9.72 -25.03
N ASP A 322 -7.45 -10.20 -24.11
CA ASP A 322 -8.68 -9.53 -23.71
C ASP A 322 -8.41 -8.46 -22.65
N LEU A 323 -7.61 -8.80 -21.64
CA LEU A 323 -7.19 -7.88 -20.58
C LEU A 323 -5.89 -7.18 -21.00
N GLU A 324 -5.97 -5.88 -21.22
CA GLU A 324 -4.79 -5.04 -21.41
C GLU A 324 -4.05 -4.89 -20.09
N ALA A 325 -2.76 -5.23 -20.06
CA ALA A 325 -1.93 -5.14 -18.87
C ALA A 325 -0.49 -4.74 -19.24
N ASP A 326 0.16 -3.99 -18.34
CA ASP A 326 1.51 -3.49 -18.53
C ASP A 326 2.54 -4.62 -18.36
N ALA A 327 3.13 -5.05 -19.48
CA ALA A 327 4.17 -6.06 -19.52
C ALA A 327 5.60 -5.51 -19.42
N THR A 328 5.75 -4.23 -19.06
CA THR A 328 7.07 -3.62 -18.85
C THR A 328 7.83 -4.40 -17.78
N PRO A 329 9.04 -4.91 -18.09
CA PRO A 329 9.83 -5.68 -17.13
C PRO A 329 10.11 -4.91 -15.84
N SER A 330 10.06 -5.57 -14.69
CA SER A 330 10.21 -4.91 -13.37
C SER A 330 11.52 -4.16 -13.22
N GLY A 331 12.63 -4.69 -13.76
CA GLY A 331 13.95 -4.05 -13.77
C GLY A 331 14.01 -2.78 -14.63
N LYS A 332 13.00 -2.56 -15.48
CA LYS A 332 12.82 -1.33 -16.27
C LYS A 332 11.80 -0.36 -15.67
N LEU A 333 10.98 -0.80 -14.71
CA LEU A 333 10.09 0.10 -13.97
C LEU A 333 10.86 1.06 -13.07
N SER A 334 12.04 0.66 -12.60
CA SER A 334 12.98 1.55 -11.92
C SER A 334 13.57 2.64 -12.83
N LEU A 335 13.49 2.47 -14.16
CA LEU A 335 13.96 3.43 -15.18
C LEU A 335 12.82 4.23 -15.82
N ILE A 336 11.59 3.73 -15.74
CA ILE A 336 10.39 4.52 -16.00
C ILE A 336 10.01 5.16 -14.67
N THR A 337 10.60 6.33 -14.41
CA THR A 337 9.91 7.37 -13.65
C THR A 337 8.45 7.31 -14.06
N ILE A 338 7.60 6.91 -13.11
CA ILE A 338 6.15 6.91 -13.17
C ILE A 338 5.76 8.10 -14.04
N ALA A 339 4.93 7.92 -15.08
CA ALA A 339 4.11 9.03 -15.51
C ALA A 339 3.56 9.65 -14.22
N PRO A 340 3.85 10.92 -13.89
CA PRO A 340 3.72 11.41 -12.52
C PRO A 340 2.34 11.02 -12.01
N ALA A 341 2.28 10.37 -10.85
CA ALA A 341 1.02 10.13 -10.18
C ALA A 341 0.20 11.43 -10.27
N PRO A 342 -1.10 11.38 -10.61
CA PRO A 342 -1.89 12.60 -10.77
C PRO A 342 -1.67 13.46 -9.54
N ALA A 343 -1.30 14.72 -9.76
CA ALA A 343 -0.79 15.57 -8.70
C ALA A 343 -1.77 15.61 -7.53
N LYS A 344 -1.33 15.23 -6.33
CA LYS A 344 -2.16 15.26 -5.12
C LYS A 344 -2.53 16.71 -4.84
N ARG A 345 -3.82 16.98 -4.77
CA ARG A 345 -4.33 18.34 -4.58
C ARG A 345 -4.39 18.67 -3.09
N ILE A 346 -3.66 19.69 -2.67
CA ILE A 346 -3.61 20.15 -1.28
C ILE A 346 -4.24 21.53 -1.22
N VAL A 347 -5.31 21.70 -0.45
CA VAL A 347 -6.01 22.98 -0.37
C VAL A 347 -5.74 23.63 0.98
N PHE A 348 -5.10 24.80 0.95
CA PHE A 348 -4.90 25.64 2.11
C PHE A 348 -6.09 26.57 2.27
N LEU A 349 -6.75 26.53 3.43
CA LEU A 349 -7.79 27.47 3.81
C LEU A 349 -7.22 28.47 4.82
N ALA A 350 -6.97 29.69 4.35
CA ALA A 350 -6.40 30.75 5.15
C ALA A 350 -7.48 31.58 5.85
N GLY A 351 -7.34 31.78 7.15
CA GLY A 351 -8.20 32.65 7.94
C GLY A 351 -8.14 34.12 7.51
N ARG A 352 -9.03 34.94 8.10
CA ARG A 352 -9.03 36.39 7.88
C ARG A 352 -7.86 37.05 8.65
N PRO A 353 -7.37 38.21 8.19
CA PRO A 353 -6.31 38.93 8.90
C PRO A 353 -6.69 39.25 10.35
N SER A 354 -5.74 39.07 11.27
CA SER A 354 -5.85 39.50 12.67
C SER A 354 -4.48 39.92 13.21
N HIS A 355 -4.45 40.42 14.45
CA HIS A 355 -3.23 40.90 15.11
C HIS A 355 -2.49 42.00 14.33
N LYS A 356 -1.32 42.39 14.83
CA LYS A 356 -0.42 43.35 14.16
C LYS A 356 0.32 42.67 13.01
N SER A 357 0.86 43.50 12.10
CA SER A 357 1.67 43.00 10.99
C SER A 357 2.89 42.21 11.48
N GLY A 358 3.13 41.05 10.87
CA GLY A 358 4.14 40.06 11.24
C GLY A 358 3.63 38.93 12.14
N ASP A 359 2.45 39.07 12.72
CA ASP A 359 1.79 38.07 13.57
C ASP A 359 0.48 37.61 12.88
N HIS A 360 0.10 36.34 12.95
CA HIS A 360 -1.14 35.82 12.32
C HIS A 360 -1.25 36.20 10.83
N GLU A 361 -0.16 35.97 10.09
CA GLU A 361 -0.09 36.15 8.64
C GLU A 361 -0.53 34.86 7.95
N PHE A 362 -1.80 34.50 8.12
CA PHE A 362 -2.36 33.21 7.72
C PHE A 362 -2.23 32.98 6.22
N ARG A 363 -2.69 33.93 5.41
CA ARG A 363 -2.68 33.79 3.96
C ARG A 363 -1.27 33.86 3.42
N ALA A 364 -0.44 34.79 3.90
CA ALA A 364 0.97 34.85 3.54
C ALA A 364 1.71 33.53 3.85
N GLY A 365 1.46 32.94 5.04
CA GLY A 365 2.05 31.66 5.44
C GLY A 365 1.62 30.51 4.54
N CYS A 366 0.32 30.39 4.26
CA CYS A 366 -0.21 29.40 3.31
C CYS A 366 0.42 29.54 1.93
N LEU A 367 0.57 30.77 1.41
CA LEU A 367 1.20 31.01 0.11
C LEU A 367 2.67 30.60 0.07
N LEU A 368 3.44 30.83 1.14
CA LEU A 368 4.83 30.40 1.21
C LEU A 368 4.95 28.87 1.20
N LEU A 369 4.12 28.18 1.99
CA LEU A 369 4.11 26.72 2.04
C LEU A 369 3.62 26.10 0.73
N ALA A 370 2.54 26.63 0.15
CA ALA A 370 2.02 26.20 -1.14
C ALA A 370 3.03 26.43 -2.26
N LYS A 371 3.77 27.55 -2.24
CA LYS A 371 4.87 27.80 -3.20
C LYS A 371 5.96 26.76 -3.09
N ALA A 372 6.40 26.42 -1.86
CA ALA A 372 7.42 25.39 -1.66
C ALA A 372 6.95 24.03 -2.21
N LEU A 373 5.71 23.64 -1.93
CA LEU A 373 5.12 22.42 -2.48
C LEU A 373 5.04 22.43 -4.01
N ASN A 374 4.54 23.50 -4.62
CA ASN A 374 4.33 23.57 -6.07
C ASN A 374 5.61 23.72 -6.89
N THR A 375 6.63 24.41 -6.36
CA THR A 375 7.75 24.90 -7.19
C THR A 375 9.12 24.42 -6.76
N GLN A 376 9.25 23.86 -5.55
CA GLN A 376 10.55 23.52 -4.96
C GLN A 376 10.64 22.05 -4.53
N SER A 377 9.50 21.38 -4.28
CA SER A 377 9.48 20.07 -3.63
C SER A 377 9.86 18.89 -4.54
N ASP A 378 9.79 19.06 -5.86
CA ASP A 378 9.83 17.99 -6.89
C ASP A 378 8.76 16.91 -6.72
N LEU A 379 7.74 17.13 -5.88
CA LEU A 379 6.67 16.19 -5.62
C LEU A 379 5.49 16.40 -6.60
N PRO A 380 4.73 15.34 -6.94
CA PRO A 380 3.52 15.46 -7.74
C PRO A 380 2.39 16.01 -6.87
N VAL A 381 2.43 17.30 -6.57
CA VAL A 381 1.42 18.02 -5.77
C VAL A 381 0.96 19.28 -6.48
N LYS A 382 -0.31 19.60 -6.26
CA LYS A 382 -0.91 20.89 -6.63
C LYS A 382 -1.49 21.53 -5.38
N ALA A 383 -0.76 22.48 -4.82
CA ALA A 383 -1.17 23.25 -3.66
C ALA A 383 -1.93 24.51 -4.08
N GLU A 384 -3.14 24.71 -3.54
CA GLU A 384 -3.99 25.86 -3.81
C GLU A 384 -4.28 26.61 -2.50
N VAL A 385 -4.40 27.94 -2.55
CA VAL A 385 -4.72 28.75 -1.37
C VAL A 385 -6.04 29.46 -1.58
N ILE A 386 -6.98 29.21 -0.69
CA ILE A 386 -8.31 29.83 -0.64
C ILE A 386 -8.43 30.62 0.67
N SER A 387 -9.00 31.82 0.60
CA SER A 387 -9.27 32.62 1.80
C SER A 387 -10.64 32.28 2.37
N GLY A 388 -10.66 31.77 3.60
CA GLY A 388 -11.86 31.27 4.27
C GLY A 388 -12.37 29.96 3.67
N TRP A 389 -13.57 29.55 4.10
CA TRP A 389 -14.32 28.49 3.43
C TRP A 389 -14.84 29.00 2.08
N PRO A 390 -14.68 28.23 0.98
CA PRO A 390 -15.17 28.65 -0.32
C PRO A 390 -16.71 28.69 -0.35
N LYS A 391 -17.28 29.55 -1.19
CA LYS A 391 -18.75 29.70 -1.30
C LYS A 391 -19.43 28.50 -1.95
N ASP A 392 -18.79 27.99 -3.01
CA ASP A 392 -19.05 26.67 -3.57
C ASP A 392 -18.01 25.77 -2.92
N ASP A 393 -18.40 24.79 -2.11
CA ASP A 393 -17.47 23.94 -1.38
C ASP A 393 -17.13 22.64 -2.09
N THR A 394 -17.76 22.38 -3.25
CA THR A 394 -17.37 21.27 -4.14
C THR A 394 -15.96 21.44 -4.70
N VAL A 395 -15.38 22.65 -4.66
CA VAL A 395 -13.96 22.85 -4.97
C VAL A 395 -13.06 22.15 -3.95
N LEU A 396 -13.56 21.71 -2.80
CA LEU A 396 -12.78 20.93 -1.84
C LEU A 396 -12.83 19.44 -2.14
N ASP A 397 -13.72 19.00 -3.04
CA ASP A 397 -13.84 17.60 -3.44
C ASP A 397 -12.51 17.13 -4.07
N ASP A 398 -12.20 15.85 -3.88
CA ASP A 398 -10.96 15.19 -4.31
C ASP A 398 -9.66 15.80 -3.74
N ALA A 399 -9.73 16.72 -2.78
CA ALA A 399 -8.55 17.23 -2.11
C ALA A 399 -7.89 16.11 -1.29
N ALA A 400 -6.62 15.82 -1.57
CA ALA A 400 -5.85 14.86 -0.79
C ALA A 400 -5.63 15.34 0.65
N ALA A 401 -5.55 16.66 0.86
CA ALA A 401 -5.52 17.24 2.19
C ALA A 401 -6.07 18.68 2.23
N LEU A 402 -6.64 19.03 3.37
CA LEU A 402 -7.04 20.38 3.76
C LEU A 402 -6.12 20.89 4.88
N VAL A 403 -5.41 21.99 4.61
CA VAL A 403 -4.57 22.68 5.60
C VAL A 403 -5.28 23.96 6.03
N ILE A 404 -5.74 23.99 7.27
CA ILE A 404 -6.57 25.08 7.79
C ILE A 404 -5.76 25.87 8.81
N TYR A 405 -5.47 27.13 8.47
CA TYR A 405 -4.63 28.03 9.26
C TYR A 405 -5.39 29.33 9.53
N CYS A 406 -5.92 29.46 10.74
CA CYS A 406 -6.85 30.52 11.09
C CYS A 406 -6.93 30.78 12.60
N ASP A 407 -7.69 31.81 12.98
CA ASP A 407 -8.10 32.03 14.36
C ASP A 407 -9.28 31.14 14.73
N SER A 408 -9.12 30.38 15.82
CA SER A 408 -10.07 29.39 16.31
C SER A 408 -10.65 28.56 15.16
N ASP A 409 -11.97 28.39 15.14
CA ASP A 409 -12.73 27.73 14.09
C ASP A 409 -13.29 28.70 13.04
N SER A 410 -12.71 29.89 12.86
CA SER A 410 -13.28 30.94 12.01
C SER A 410 -13.45 30.55 10.53
N VAL A 411 -12.72 29.54 10.05
CA VAL A 411 -12.86 29.00 8.70
C VAL A 411 -13.97 27.97 8.61
N HIS A 412 -14.05 27.03 9.57
CA HIS A 412 -14.84 25.80 9.44
C HIS A 412 -15.93 25.62 10.51
N ARG A 413 -16.20 26.62 11.37
CA ARG A 413 -17.18 26.55 12.47
C ARG A 413 -18.56 26.04 12.04
N GLU A 414 -19.05 26.53 10.90
CA GLU A 414 -20.37 26.14 10.38
C GLU A 414 -20.29 24.91 9.47
N GLN A 415 -19.09 24.35 9.27
CA GLN A 415 -18.77 23.36 8.25
C GLN A 415 -18.17 22.08 8.82
N TYR A 416 -18.26 21.87 10.13
CA TYR A 416 -17.75 20.67 10.78
C TYR A 416 -18.24 19.36 10.16
N LYS A 417 -19.51 19.31 9.75
CA LYS A 417 -20.07 18.14 9.06
C LYS A 417 -19.42 17.91 7.71
N ARG A 418 -19.32 18.95 6.87
CA ARG A 418 -18.66 18.85 5.57
C ARG A 418 -17.18 18.46 5.72
N LEU A 419 -16.50 19.00 6.73
CA LEU A 419 -15.11 18.64 7.02
C LEU A 419 -14.97 17.16 7.41
N MET A 420 -15.91 16.62 8.19
CA MET A 420 -15.95 15.19 8.49
C MET A 420 -16.23 14.34 7.25
N GLU A 421 -17.20 14.73 6.42
CA GLU A 421 -17.51 14.03 5.16
C GLU A 421 -16.27 13.96 4.26
N LEU A 422 -15.59 15.10 4.04
CA LEU A 422 -14.36 15.14 3.25
C LEU A 422 -13.27 14.23 3.85
N HIS A 423 -13.18 14.17 5.18
CA HIS A 423 -12.25 13.28 5.86
C HIS A 423 -12.62 11.80 5.70
N GLU A 424 -13.90 11.44 5.85
CA GLU A 424 -14.42 10.09 5.61
C GLU A 424 -14.28 9.66 4.15
N GLU A 425 -14.29 10.61 3.21
CA GLU A 425 -13.99 10.42 1.79
C GLU A 425 -12.48 10.28 1.49
N GLY A 426 -11.62 10.38 2.51
CA GLY A 426 -10.18 10.15 2.43
C GLY A 426 -9.30 11.40 2.43
N SER A 427 -9.88 12.59 2.64
CA SER A 427 -9.09 13.85 2.72
C SER A 427 -8.37 13.96 4.06
N GLY A 428 -7.06 14.21 4.02
CA GLY A 428 -6.32 14.49 5.25
C GLY A 428 -6.62 15.87 5.82
N ILE A 429 -6.79 16.02 7.14
CA ILE A 429 -7.10 17.32 7.77
C ILE A 429 -5.94 17.79 8.65
N PHE A 430 -5.46 19.01 8.45
CA PHE A 430 -4.39 19.60 9.25
C PHE A 430 -4.76 20.98 9.79
N PHE A 431 -4.89 21.09 11.12
CA PHE A 431 -5.14 22.38 11.77
C PHE A 431 -3.85 23.04 12.25
N MET A 432 -3.67 24.31 11.90
CA MET A 432 -2.49 25.08 12.26
C MET A 432 -2.80 26.25 13.20
N HIS A 433 -1.90 26.47 14.15
CA HIS A 433 -1.95 27.48 15.19
C HIS A 433 -3.28 27.46 15.95
N TYR A 434 -3.96 28.60 16.04
CA TYR A 434 -5.29 28.72 16.61
C TYR A 434 -6.37 27.86 15.94
N GLY A 435 -6.14 27.33 14.72
CA GLY A 435 -7.04 26.36 14.07
C GLY A 435 -7.35 25.14 14.94
N VAL A 436 -6.43 24.78 15.85
CA VAL A 436 -6.57 23.66 16.79
C VAL A 436 -7.48 23.97 17.99
N HIS A 437 -7.99 25.20 18.10
CA HIS A 437 -8.80 25.69 19.22
C HIS A 437 -10.27 25.88 18.81
N PRO A 438 -11.13 24.86 18.98
CA PRO A 438 -12.56 25.03 18.76
C PRO A 438 -13.14 26.04 19.74
N LYS A 439 -14.14 26.81 19.30
CA LYS A 439 -14.80 27.79 20.17
C LYS A 439 -15.55 27.13 21.33
N LYS A 440 -16.09 25.93 21.12
CA LYS A 440 -16.76 25.13 22.15
C LYS A 440 -15.98 23.83 22.41
N PRO A 441 -15.71 23.45 23.67
CA PRO A 441 -15.05 22.19 24.00
C PRO A 441 -15.72 20.94 23.42
N GLU A 442 -17.05 20.96 23.30
CA GLU A 442 -17.84 19.86 22.72
C GLU A 442 -17.48 19.61 21.26
N ASP A 443 -17.22 20.67 20.48
CA ASP A 443 -16.83 20.55 19.08
C ASP A 443 -15.44 19.88 18.97
N GLY A 444 -14.55 20.13 19.93
CA GLY A 444 -13.28 19.43 20.02
C GLY A 444 -13.45 17.91 20.19
N LYS A 445 -14.38 17.49 21.04
CA LYS A 445 -14.67 16.06 21.25
C LYS A 445 -15.34 15.43 20.03
N ASN A 446 -16.29 16.14 19.42
CA ASN A 446 -17.13 15.61 18.36
C ASN A 446 -16.47 15.64 16.98
N TYR A 447 -15.59 16.62 16.73
CA TYR A 447 -15.04 16.86 15.40
C TYR A 447 -13.52 16.79 15.35
N TYR A 448 -12.80 17.32 16.35
CA TYR A 448 -11.33 17.35 16.29
C TYR A 448 -10.71 16.01 16.66
N LEU A 449 -11.16 15.37 17.75
CA LEU A 449 -10.64 14.06 18.13
C LEU A 449 -10.78 12.99 17.03
N PRO A 450 -11.92 12.86 16.32
CA PRO A 450 -12.04 11.85 15.26
C PRO A 450 -11.34 12.22 13.94
N THR A 451 -10.96 13.49 13.72
CA THR A 451 -10.35 13.92 12.45
C THR A 451 -8.85 14.18 12.57
N VAL A 452 -8.46 15.01 13.53
CA VAL A 452 -7.07 15.43 13.73
C VAL A 452 -6.45 14.86 15.00
N GLY A 453 -7.20 14.11 15.81
CA GLY A 453 -6.68 13.42 16.98
C GLY A 453 -6.36 14.31 18.19
N GLY A 454 -6.52 15.64 18.11
CA GLY A 454 -6.23 16.53 19.22
C GLY A 454 -6.74 17.96 19.06
N PHE A 455 -6.91 18.66 20.19
CA PHE A 455 -7.38 20.06 20.20
C PHE A 455 -7.01 20.80 21.49
N MET A 456 -7.08 22.12 21.44
CA MET A 456 -6.96 23.02 22.59
C MET A 456 -8.31 23.21 23.26
N GLU A 457 -8.40 22.98 24.57
CA GLU A 457 -9.61 23.19 25.35
C GLU A 457 -9.45 24.37 26.31
N SER A 458 -10.34 25.36 26.22
CA SER A 458 -10.37 26.51 27.14
C SER A 458 -10.52 26.04 28.60
N GLY A 459 -9.68 26.57 29.49
CA GLY A 459 -9.67 26.17 30.92
C GLY A 459 -8.86 24.90 31.21
N PHE A 460 -8.40 24.17 30.19
CA PHE A 460 -7.49 23.04 30.35
C PHE A 460 -6.13 23.28 29.70
N SER A 461 -6.13 23.75 28.46
CA SER A 461 -4.95 24.03 27.66
C SER A 461 -4.44 25.46 27.86
N VAL A 462 -3.19 25.72 27.46
CA VAL A 462 -2.56 27.05 27.52
C VAL A 462 -1.79 27.39 26.25
N ASN A 463 -1.63 28.69 25.97
CA ASN A 463 -0.93 29.23 24.79
C ASN A 463 0.10 30.33 25.14
N PRO A 464 1.11 30.06 25.98
CA PRO A 464 2.10 31.09 26.30
C PRO A 464 3.11 31.30 25.17
N LYS A 465 3.90 32.37 25.30
CA LYS A 465 5.04 32.67 24.42
C LYS A 465 6.35 32.19 25.05
N TRP A 466 7.03 31.27 24.37
CA TRP A 466 8.26 30.66 24.89
C TRP A 466 9.21 30.18 23.78
N ALA A 467 10.48 30.03 24.14
CA ALA A 467 11.51 29.49 23.26
C ALA A 467 11.52 27.96 23.38
N ALA A 468 11.09 27.27 22.31
CA ALA A 468 11.00 25.83 22.26
C ALA A 468 12.15 25.24 21.43
N ASP A 469 12.80 24.21 21.94
CA ASP A 469 13.68 23.35 21.17
C ASP A 469 12.83 22.23 20.56
N LEU A 470 12.53 22.34 19.27
CA LEU A 470 11.65 21.42 18.56
C LEU A 470 12.40 20.13 18.23
N ASN A 471 11.94 19.01 18.78
CA ASN A 471 12.51 17.69 18.56
C ASN A 471 11.53 16.83 17.77
N ALA A 472 11.93 16.38 16.59
CA ALA A 472 11.10 15.51 15.77
C ALA A 472 11.33 14.03 16.14
N THR A 473 10.25 13.26 16.22
CA THR A 473 10.30 11.85 16.66
C THR A 473 11.13 11.00 15.69
N SER A 474 12.12 10.25 16.20
CA SER A 474 13.16 9.58 15.39
C SER A 474 12.64 8.59 14.35
N ASP A 475 11.52 7.92 14.64
CA ASP A 475 11.08 6.74 13.89
C ASP A 475 9.98 7.06 12.86
N HIS A 476 9.57 8.33 12.74
CA HIS A 476 8.48 8.75 11.86
C HIS A 476 8.99 9.42 10.57
N PRO A 477 8.38 9.16 9.39
CA PRO A 477 8.78 9.79 8.12
C PRO A 477 8.88 11.32 8.15
N VAL A 478 8.08 11.99 9.00
CA VAL A 478 8.10 13.45 9.17
C VAL A 478 9.46 13.98 9.68
N ARG A 479 10.29 13.13 10.30
CA ARG A 479 11.65 13.50 10.74
C ARG A 479 12.64 13.64 9.59
N ARG A 480 12.36 13.06 8.41
CA ARG A 480 13.30 13.00 7.27
C ARG A 480 13.84 14.38 6.92
N GLY A 481 15.17 14.50 6.94
CA GLY A 481 15.90 15.72 6.61
C GLY A 481 15.75 16.91 7.57
N CYS A 482 15.06 16.76 8.71
CA CYS A 482 14.97 17.83 9.71
C CYS A 482 16.28 17.98 10.49
N GLU A 483 16.55 19.20 10.96
CA GLU A 483 17.55 19.43 12.02
C GLU A 483 16.88 19.11 13.37
N ASP A 484 17.68 18.78 14.39
CA ASP A 484 17.15 18.41 15.70
C ASP A 484 18.18 18.65 16.82
N PRO A 485 17.89 19.49 17.81
CA PRO A 485 16.67 20.31 17.93
C PRO A 485 16.67 21.53 17.01
N VAL A 486 15.47 22.04 16.67
CA VAL A 486 15.30 23.34 16.01
C VAL A 486 14.79 24.38 17.02
N PRO A 487 15.61 25.37 17.44
CA PRO A 487 15.20 26.35 18.44
C PRO A 487 14.30 27.43 17.83
N VAL A 488 13.08 27.58 18.33
CA VAL A 488 12.08 28.52 17.82
C VAL A 488 11.32 29.24 18.94
N TYR A 489 11.25 30.56 18.86
CA TYR A 489 10.40 31.36 19.75
C TYR A 489 9.05 31.63 19.08
N ASP A 490 7.99 31.07 19.66
CA ASP A 490 6.62 31.17 19.15
C ASP A 490 5.59 31.27 20.29
N GLU A 491 4.32 31.45 19.94
CA GLU A 491 3.20 31.20 20.84
C GLU A 491 2.78 29.72 20.73
N TRP A 492 3.36 28.90 21.60
CA TRP A 492 3.27 27.45 21.52
C TRP A 492 2.28 26.92 22.55
N TYR A 493 1.35 26.08 22.10
CA TYR A 493 0.28 25.59 22.97
C TYR A 493 0.64 24.25 23.57
N TYR A 494 0.26 24.04 24.83
CA TYR A 494 0.48 22.77 25.49
C TYR A 494 -0.60 22.47 26.53
N SER A 495 -0.56 21.27 27.12
CA SER A 495 -1.70 20.67 27.84
C SER A 495 -2.93 20.52 26.93
N LEU A 496 -2.73 19.97 25.73
CA LEU A 496 -3.80 19.72 24.76
C LEU A 496 -4.58 18.44 25.10
N ARG A 497 -5.79 18.33 24.53
CA ARG A 497 -6.56 17.08 24.51
C ARG A 497 -6.12 16.24 23.33
N PHE A 498 -5.99 14.94 23.55
CA PHE A 498 -5.62 13.98 22.51
C PHE A 498 -6.48 12.72 22.57
N ALA A 499 -6.72 12.15 21.40
CA ALA A 499 -7.18 10.78 21.24
C ALA A 499 -6.08 9.80 21.68
N LYS A 500 -6.45 8.56 21.98
CA LYS A 500 -5.53 7.54 22.50
C LYS A 500 -4.43 7.15 21.52
N ASN A 501 -4.71 7.23 20.21
CA ASN A 501 -3.84 6.82 19.11
C ASN A 501 -3.15 8.02 18.42
N VAL A 502 -3.00 9.16 19.11
CA VAL A 502 -2.26 10.29 18.55
C VAL A 502 -0.78 9.94 18.38
N ILE A 503 -0.18 10.37 17.28
CA ILE A 503 1.22 10.18 16.95
C ILE A 503 1.98 11.47 17.30
N PRO A 504 2.91 11.47 18.27
CA PRO A 504 3.74 12.64 18.52
C PRO A 504 4.73 12.81 17.35
N LEU A 505 4.65 13.92 16.61
CA LEU A 505 5.52 14.18 15.47
C LEU A 505 6.68 15.12 15.82
N VAL A 506 6.37 16.20 16.54
CA VAL A 506 7.36 17.16 17.04
C VAL A 506 6.99 17.54 18.46
N THR A 507 7.97 17.45 19.37
CA THR A 507 7.80 17.74 20.78
C THR A 507 8.78 18.80 21.28
N ALA A 508 8.42 19.47 22.36
CA ALA A 508 9.34 20.31 23.11
C ALA A 508 8.94 20.33 24.58
N ILE A 509 9.84 20.81 25.46
CA ILE A 509 9.63 20.82 26.91
C ILE A 509 9.43 22.26 27.39
N PRO A 510 8.23 22.66 27.83
CA PRO A 510 8.03 23.96 28.45
C PRO A 510 8.68 23.98 29.84
N THR A 511 9.37 25.05 30.15
CA THR A 511 9.94 25.30 31.48
C THR A 511 9.67 26.74 31.90
N LYS A 512 9.81 27.04 33.19
CA LYS A 512 9.75 28.43 33.65
C LYS A 512 10.87 29.27 33.00
N ASP A 513 12.01 28.64 32.74
CA ASP A 513 13.22 29.29 32.24
C ASP A 513 13.25 29.53 30.74
N ASN A 514 12.37 28.92 29.95
CA ASN A 514 12.28 29.20 28.51
C ASN A 514 11.03 30.03 28.14
N MET A 515 10.22 30.39 29.13
CA MET A 515 9.00 31.18 28.98
C MET A 515 9.20 32.67 29.27
N VAL A 516 8.31 33.50 28.71
CA VAL A 516 8.26 34.95 28.96
C VAL A 516 7.16 35.34 29.95
N ALA A 517 5.98 34.72 29.84
CA ALA A 517 4.81 35.09 30.62
C ALA A 517 3.79 33.93 30.66
N GLY A 518 3.00 33.85 31.73
CA GLY A 518 1.77 33.07 31.70
C GLY A 518 0.77 33.68 30.71
N SER A 519 0.01 32.84 30.04
CA SER A 519 -1.12 33.25 29.19
C SER A 519 -2.29 33.75 30.06
N ASN A 520 -3.21 34.56 29.49
CA ASN A 520 -4.50 34.83 30.15
C ASN A 520 -5.35 33.56 30.35
N LEU A 521 -4.95 32.45 29.71
CA LEU A 521 -5.54 31.11 29.87
C LEU A 521 -4.77 30.25 30.89
N TRP A 522 -3.81 30.83 31.62
CA TRP A 522 -2.98 30.08 32.57
C TRP A 522 -3.82 29.35 33.61
N ASN A 523 -3.50 28.08 33.84
CA ASN A 523 -4.24 27.19 34.73
C ASN A 523 -3.29 26.18 35.40
N GLU A 524 -3.81 25.34 36.30
CA GLU A 524 -3.01 24.37 37.05
C GLU A 524 -2.27 23.37 36.14
N ASN A 525 -2.91 22.90 35.06
CA ASN A 525 -2.28 21.97 34.11
C ASN A 525 -1.05 22.58 33.44
N ALA A 526 -1.10 23.89 33.17
CA ALA A 526 0.03 24.64 32.62
C ALA A 526 1.29 24.49 33.48
N THR A 527 1.13 24.55 34.80
CA THR A 527 2.24 24.47 35.76
C THR A 527 2.63 23.01 36.00
N MET A 528 1.66 22.10 36.09
CA MET A 528 1.91 20.66 36.27
C MET A 528 2.64 20.01 35.09
N ASN A 529 2.57 20.60 33.90
CA ASN A 529 3.23 20.09 32.70
C ASN A 529 4.60 20.73 32.42
N TYR A 530 5.11 21.58 33.32
CA TYR A 530 6.51 22.00 33.25
C TYR A 530 7.46 20.81 33.34
N GLY A 531 8.52 20.85 32.53
CA GLY A 531 9.54 19.80 32.48
C GLY A 531 9.09 18.50 31.81
N LYS A 532 7.86 18.44 31.29
CA LYS A 532 7.33 17.27 30.56
C LYS A 532 7.32 17.55 29.06
N PRO A 533 7.68 16.58 28.19
CA PRO A 533 7.50 16.70 26.76
C PRO A 533 6.04 17.01 26.41
N GLN A 534 5.82 17.92 25.47
CA GLN A 534 4.51 18.30 24.96
C GLN A 534 4.51 18.20 23.43
N ASN A 535 3.42 17.69 22.85
CA ASN A 535 3.26 17.58 21.40
C ASN A 535 2.92 18.95 20.82
N LEU A 536 3.84 19.51 20.03
CA LEU A 536 3.64 20.78 19.32
C LEU A 536 3.23 20.58 17.86
N VAL A 537 3.62 19.45 17.28
CA VAL A 537 3.05 18.88 16.05
C VAL A 537 2.65 17.44 16.36
N TRP A 538 1.45 17.05 15.93
CA TRP A 538 1.00 15.67 16.06
C TRP A 538 0.31 15.19 14.79
N GLY A 539 0.32 13.87 14.63
CA GLY A 539 -0.39 13.14 13.59
C GLY A 539 -1.47 12.27 14.20
N PHE A 540 -2.39 11.84 13.35
CA PHE A 540 -3.47 10.93 13.67
C PHE A 540 -3.74 10.11 12.42
N GLU A 541 -3.96 8.81 12.57
CA GLU A 541 -4.22 7.90 11.45
C GLU A 541 -5.38 6.99 11.83
N ASN A 542 -6.40 6.97 10.96
CA ASN A 542 -7.55 6.09 11.06
C ASN A 542 -7.23 4.71 10.48
N PHE A 543 -8.06 3.72 10.80
CA PHE A 543 -7.87 2.33 10.34
C PHE A 543 -7.91 2.16 8.82
N ASP A 544 -8.58 3.08 8.12
CA ASP A 544 -8.66 3.14 6.66
C ASP A 544 -7.42 3.79 6.01
N GLY A 545 -6.46 4.25 6.81
CA GLY A 545 -5.26 4.96 6.35
C GLY A 545 -5.44 6.46 6.16
N THR A 546 -6.63 7.01 6.39
CA THR A 546 -6.86 8.46 6.36
C THR A 546 -6.13 9.13 7.52
N ARG A 547 -5.44 10.25 7.24
CA ARG A 547 -4.57 10.93 8.20
C ARG A 547 -5.10 12.29 8.61
N GLY A 548 -4.72 12.75 9.78
CA GLY A 548 -4.93 14.11 10.23
C GLY A 548 -3.86 14.55 11.19
N GLY A 549 -3.99 15.77 11.71
CA GLY A 549 -3.06 16.25 12.71
C GLY A 549 -3.23 17.73 13.03
N GLY A 550 -2.33 18.21 13.89
CA GLY A 550 -2.30 19.63 14.19
C GLY A 550 -0.91 20.14 14.56
N PHE A 551 -0.81 21.46 14.54
CA PHE A 551 0.40 22.21 14.79
C PHE A 551 0.07 23.46 15.59
N THR A 552 0.70 23.67 16.75
CA THR A 552 0.35 24.79 17.63
C THR A 552 1.08 26.09 17.30
N GLY A 553 2.19 26.02 16.58
CA GLY A 553 3.00 27.18 16.20
C GLY A 553 2.41 27.94 15.01
N GLY A 554 3.12 28.99 14.60
CA GLY A 554 2.72 29.86 13.49
C GLY A 554 2.10 31.17 13.96
N HIS A 555 2.34 31.61 15.19
CA HIS A 555 1.92 32.95 15.59
C HIS A 555 2.74 34.00 14.84
N TYR A 556 4.07 33.82 14.82
CA TYR A 556 4.99 34.76 14.19
C TYR A 556 5.40 34.33 12.78
N HIS A 557 5.01 35.11 11.77
CA HIS A 557 5.27 34.81 10.37
C HIS A 557 6.77 34.67 10.05
N ARG A 558 7.62 35.44 10.74
CA ARG A 558 9.08 35.37 10.59
C ARG A 558 9.65 33.95 10.78
N ASN A 559 8.99 33.09 11.54
CA ASN A 559 9.49 31.74 11.82
C ASN A 559 9.53 30.87 10.55
N TRP A 560 8.77 31.20 9.51
CA TRP A 560 8.86 30.51 8.21
C TRP A 560 10.24 30.62 7.56
N VAL A 561 11.09 31.58 7.93
CA VAL A 561 12.47 31.69 7.43
C VAL A 561 13.39 30.60 8.01
N ILE A 562 13.01 29.96 9.11
CA ILE A 562 13.79 28.90 9.75
C ILE A 562 13.56 27.59 8.97
N ASP A 563 14.59 27.11 8.27
CA ASP A 563 14.50 25.96 7.36
C ASP A 563 14.04 24.69 8.07
N GLY A 564 14.58 24.36 9.24
CA GLY A 564 14.17 23.20 10.03
C GLY A 564 12.69 23.23 10.44
N TYR A 565 12.20 24.40 10.87
CA TYR A 565 10.80 24.62 11.22
C TYR A 565 9.89 24.44 10.00
N ARG A 566 10.21 25.10 8.89
CA ARG A 566 9.44 25.01 7.64
C ARG A 566 9.43 23.59 7.09
N LYS A 567 10.56 22.88 7.13
CA LYS A 567 10.68 21.49 6.67
C LYS A 567 9.81 20.54 7.50
N MET A 568 9.81 20.66 8.83
CA MET A 568 8.94 19.83 9.69
C MET A 568 7.47 19.96 9.27
N ILE A 569 6.99 21.18 9.03
CA ILE A 569 5.60 21.42 8.64
C ILE A 569 5.30 20.93 7.22
N LEU A 570 6.20 21.15 6.26
CA LEU A 570 6.04 20.63 4.90
C LEU A 570 6.00 19.10 4.88
N ASN A 571 6.86 18.44 5.65
CA ASN A 571 6.85 16.99 5.81
C ASN A 571 5.52 16.50 6.38
N THR A 572 4.99 17.17 7.42
CA THR A 572 3.69 16.83 8.00
C THR A 572 2.56 16.98 6.99
N ILE A 573 2.54 18.07 6.21
CA ILE A 573 1.50 18.30 5.19
C ILE A 573 1.51 17.20 4.13
N VAL A 574 2.70 16.84 3.61
CA VAL A 574 2.85 15.75 2.62
C VAL A 574 2.40 14.41 3.19
N TRP A 575 2.78 14.10 4.43
CA TRP A 575 2.36 12.88 5.10
C TRP A 575 0.85 12.81 5.31
N ILE A 576 0.21 13.91 5.73
CA ILE A 576 -1.25 14.00 5.90
C ILE A 576 -1.98 13.86 4.56
N ALA A 577 -1.40 14.32 3.46
CA ALA A 577 -1.94 14.12 2.10
C ALA A 577 -1.83 12.68 1.58
N GLY A 578 -1.46 11.72 2.44
CA GLY A 578 -1.32 10.31 2.09
C GLY A 578 -0.09 10.01 1.22
N MET A 579 0.91 10.89 1.21
CA MET A 579 2.13 10.73 0.42
C MET A 579 3.32 10.34 1.29
N ASP A 580 4.31 9.69 0.67
CA ASP A 580 5.61 9.46 1.31
C ASP A 580 6.42 10.75 1.40
N VAL A 581 6.97 11.01 2.59
CA VAL A 581 7.91 12.12 2.79
C VAL A 581 9.26 11.73 2.17
N PRO A 582 9.88 12.53 1.29
CA PRO A 582 11.19 12.20 0.72
C PRO A 582 12.26 11.93 1.77
N GLU A 583 13.25 11.09 1.46
CA GLU A 583 14.33 10.73 2.41
C GLU A 583 15.10 11.95 2.96
N GLY A 584 15.32 12.97 2.12
CA GLY A 584 15.92 14.26 2.52
C GLY A 584 14.94 15.29 3.10
N GLY A 585 13.69 14.90 3.32
CA GLY A 585 12.56 15.78 3.60
C GLY A 585 12.08 16.54 2.37
N VAL A 586 10.94 17.22 2.51
CA VAL A 586 10.41 18.10 1.46
C VAL A 586 11.38 19.25 1.24
N LYS A 587 11.82 19.39 -0.02
CA LYS A 587 12.72 20.47 -0.42
C LYS A 587 11.99 21.81 -0.34
N SER A 588 12.66 22.80 0.24
CA SER A 588 12.24 24.20 0.16
C SER A 588 13.48 25.09 0.20
N GLU A 589 13.46 26.18 -0.56
CA GLU A 589 14.56 27.12 -0.63
C GLU A 589 14.59 28.02 0.61
N LYS A 590 15.78 28.48 0.98
CA LYS A 590 15.94 29.51 2.02
C LYS A 590 15.15 30.77 1.66
N ILE A 591 14.34 31.25 2.60
CA ILE A 591 13.49 32.43 2.37
C ILE A 591 14.32 33.71 2.52
N THR A 592 14.21 34.59 1.52
CA THR A 592 14.81 35.94 1.50
C THR A 592 13.95 36.97 2.23
N GLU A 593 14.52 38.15 2.53
CA GLU A 593 13.76 39.25 3.16
C GLU A 593 12.59 39.71 2.26
N GLU A 594 12.79 39.73 0.95
CA GLU A 594 11.75 40.09 -0.02
C GLU A 594 10.61 39.08 -0.01
N GLN A 595 10.93 37.78 0.01
CA GLN A 595 9.94 36.71 0.01
C GLN A 595 9.11 36.64 1.30
N ILE A 596 9.73 36.79 2.48
CA ILE A 596 9.00 36.76 3.76
C ILE A 596 8.08 37.98 3.95
N ASN A 597 8.35 39.08 3.25
CA ASN A 597 7.49 40.26 3.25
C ASN A 597 6.52 40.28 2.07
N ALA A 598 6.60 39.31 1.16
CA ALA A 598 5.69 39.22 0.03
C ALA A 598 4.33 38.69 0.50
N ASN A 599 3.25 39.35 0.07
CA ASN A 599 1.88 38.94 0.37
C ASN A 599 1.49 38.92 1.85
N LEU A 600 2.18 39.69 2.73
CA LEU A 600 1.71 39.92 4.09
C LEU A 600 0.23 40.32 4.07
N ASP A 601 -0.53 39.80 5.01
CA ASP A 601 -1.95 40.04 5.15
C ASP A 601 -2.16 41.53 5.44
N GLN A 602 -3.04 42.17 4.65
CA GLN A 602 -3.23 43.62 4.73
C GLN A 602 -3.80 44.03 6.10
N LYS A 603 -3.07 44.89 6.81
CA LYS A 603 -3.39 45.40 8.15
C LYS A 603 -3.16 46.91 8.21
N GLU A 604 -3.68 47.58 9.24
CA GLU A 604 -3.60 49.04 9.37
C GLU A 604 -2.15 49.56 9.43
N ASN A 605 -1.29 48.89 10.19
CA ASN A 605 0.11 49.28 10.39
C ASN A 605 1.05 48.17 9.92
N MET A 606 1.51 48.26 8.68
CA MET A 606 2.40 47.26 8.07
C MET A 606 3.83 47.44 8.55
N THR A 607 4.44 46.35 9.02
CA THR A 607 5.82 46.33 9.49
C THR A 607 6.64 45.37 8.65
N ARG A 608 7.79 45.82 8.14
CA ARG A 608 8.71 44.97 7.38
C ARG A 608 9.51 44.07 8.33
N ILE A 609 9.48 42.76 8.10
CA ILE A 609 10.31 41.77 8.77
C ILE A 609 11.74 41.89 8.23
N LYS A 610 12.76 41.96 9.10
CA LYS A 610 14.17 42.16 8.72
C LYS A 610 15.03 40.93 8.97
N LEU A 611 15.99 40.66 8.07
CA LEU A 611 16.97 39.58 8.20
C LEU A 611 18.40 40.13 8.49
N PRO A 612 19.27 39.37 9.20
CA PRO A 612 19.04 38.05 9.81
C PRO A 612 18.10 38.13 11.03
N LEU A 613 17.38 37.04 11.30
CA LEU A 613 16.53 36.95 12.48
C LEU A 613 17.37 36.76 13.74
N LYS A 614 16.83 37.25 14.86
CA LYS A 614 17.35 36.96 16.20
C LYS A 614 17.22 35.47 16.52
N THR A 615 18.03 34.96 17.45
CA THR A 615 17.83 33.59 17.96
C THR A 615 16.54 33.50 18.79
N ALA A 616 16.03 32.28 19.01
CA ALA A 616 14.87 32.08 19.89
C ALA A 616 15.08 32.70 21.29
N LYS A 617 16.29 32.57 21.84
CA LYS A 617 16.69 33.16 23.13
C LYS A 617 16.68 34.69 23.09
N ASP A 618 17.17 35.28 22.01
CA ASP A 618 17.21 36.74 21.85
C ASP A 618 15.81 37.34 21.69
N TYR A 619 14.91 36.67 20.94
CA TYR A 619 13.50 37.07 20.85
C TYR A 619 12.82 37.02 22.21
N ARG A 620 13.04 35.94 22.96
CA ARG A 620 12.54 35.80 24.33
C ARG A 620 13.03 36.94 25.23
N LEU A 621 14.34 37.23 25.21
CA LEU A 621 14.93 38.29 26.03
C LEU A 621 14.40 39.68 25.64
N ALA A 622 14.17 39.93 24.35
CA ALA A 622 13.58 41.18 23.88
C ALA A 622 12.14 41.35 24.41
N GLU A 623 11.32 40.30 24.40
CA GLU A 623 9.96 40.37 24.94
C GLU A 623 9.96 40.58 26.46
N LEU A 624 10.86 39.91 27.20
CA LEU A 624 11.03 40.14 28.64
C LEU A 624 11.40 41.60 28.97
N ARG A 625 12.30 42.21 28.19
CA ARG A 625 12.67 43.62 28.35
C ARG A 625 11.49 44.54 28.06
N SER A 626 10.82 44.34 26.92
CA SER A 626 9.67 45.14 26.53
C SER A 626 8.52 45.05 27.53
N ARG A 627 8.33 43.89 28.15
CA ARG A 627 7.35 43.72 29.23
C ARG A 627 7.75 44.47 30.49
N ALA A 628 9.00 44.36 30.94
CA ALA A 628 9.50 45.09 32.10
C ALA A 628 9.44 46.61 31.91
N GLU A 629 9.53 47.10 30.67
CA GLU A 629 9.32 48.51 30.33
C GLU A 629 7.85 48.93 30.38
N ARG A 630 6.90 48.06 30.01
CA ARG A 630 5.45 48.33 30.13
C ARG A 630 4.94 48.28 31.57
N GLU A 631 5.61 47.54 32.44
CA GLU A 631 5.27 47.40 33.86
C GLU A 631 5.89 48.52 34.73
N LYS A 632 6.82 49.31 34.18
CA LYS A 632 7.36 50.55 34.76
C LYS A 632 6.55 51.75 34.28
#